data_AF-A0A9D5FJI8-F1
#
_entry.id   AF-A0A9D5FJI8-F1
#
_cell.length_a   1.000
_cell.length_b   1.000
_cell.length_c   1.000
_cell.angle_alpha   90.00
_cell.angle_beta   90.00
_cell.angle_gamma   90.00
#
_symmetry.space_group_name_H-M   'P 1'
#
loop_
_entity.id
_entity.type
_entity.pdbx_description
1 polymer ?
#
loop_
_entity_poly.entity_id
_entity_poly.type
_entity_poly.pdbx_seq_one_letter_code
_entity_poly.pdbx_strand_id
1 'polypeptide(L)'
;MRNDYIEIRSKLDNDKKVIAIALNPGKDLTTFYKGLLPFLKGVSSKGYQIIFLTIDNSCNGNTYLQKEGFNNIFECSPDEYNGLDFVDCFIVWDWCTFAWNFPENSKIVTLQHYFNFSSPADFVSRFGYRADYSFLIRGSKKEYAKDLRDIETAASTTFPFKMLKRNGCLIPGGYPETDGLFNNYHQSQDNKCITFCTTGAANNDRLLPDYGAKIISHLLESFPEYTIIFRPTPSDREMEYVKSIEKTFGVFGNFQVDIGDLQKTINRTQILISDSTGLKEVFAIVTSIPYIYCDFSSEKKYVQKEHLGYKITSIDNMIPLIKQILNGVKISKEGIDSYQANFGCSGNYLLENISYILEDKKHPEWFYYENKCRDEKKAINVPEDYFPYIQRFIGNPSFRSLSLKIVDFALQDFPDSAFLLGIKSKLHFYRGEFEIAQLYLSKANAISVFETAKTIENIQYDDKEVLKQILRESFNLIRKGKLKSFSKKAINWLTQRLWHKV
;
A
#
# COMPACT_ATOMS: atom_id res chain seq x y z
N MET A 1 -2.63 3.09 30.90
CA MET A 1 -3.60 2.94 29.80
C MET A 1 -4.29 4.29 29.62
N ARG A 2 -4.45 4.77 28.38
CA ARG A 2 -5.23 6.00 28.13
C ARG A 2 -6.68 5.77 28.53
N ASN A 3 -7.35 6.82 29.01
CA ASN A 3 -8.75 6.76 29.44
C ASN A 3 -9.69 6.30 28.30
N ASP A 4 -9.26 6.50 27.06
CA ASP A 4 -10.02 6.25 25.85
C ASP A 4 -10.39 4.76 25.67
N TYR A 5 -9.56 3.81 26.12
CA TYR A 5 -9.89 2.38 26.00
C TYR A 5 -11.04 1.95 26.91
N ILE A 6 -11.06 2.50 28.13
CA ILE A 6 -12.12 2.24 29.10
C ILE A 6 -13.44 2.79 28.54
N GLU A 7 -13.39 3.95 27.91
CA GLU A 7 -14.55 4.55 27.24
C GLU A 7 -15.05 3.66 26.10
N ILE A 8 -14.18 3.23 25.18
CA ILE A 8 -14.57 2.34 24.06
C ILE A 8 -15.24 1.09 24.61
N ARG A 9 -14.57 0.40 25.55
CA ARG A 9 -15.07 -0.86 26.11
C ARG A 9 -16.38 -0.67 26.88
N SER A 10 -16.56 0.45 27.57
CA SER A 10 -17.81 0.72 28.32
C SER A 10 -19.06 0.88 27.44
N LYS A 11 -18.87 1.17 26.14
CA LYS A 11 -19.95 1.27 25.15
C LYS A 11 -20.27 -0.06 24.46
N LEU A 12 -19.54 -1.14 24.79
CA LEU A 12 -19.68 -2.45 24.17
C LEU A 12 -20.34 -3.46 25.12
N ASP A 13 -20.94 -4.48 24.51
CA ASP A 13 -21.62 -5.57 25.20
C ASP A 13 -20.59 -6.68 25.38
N ASN A 14 -20.19 -6.94 26.62
CA ASN A 14 -19.10 -7.86 26.92
C ASN A 14 -19.41 -9.32 26.51
N ASP A 15 -20.66 -9.65 26.24
CA ASP A 15 -21.07 -11.00 25.83
C ASP A 15 -20.97 -11.21 24.30
N LYS A 16 -20.66 -10.16 23.54
CA LYS A 16 -20.59 -10.21 22.08
C LYS A 16 -19.16 -10.11 21.58
N LYS A 17 -18.93 -10.77 20.44
CA LYS A 17 -17.67 -10.65 19.72
C LYS A 17 -17.56 -9.27 19.06
N VAL A 18 -16.38 -8.68 19.14
CA VAL A 18 -16.08 -7.33 18.64
C VAL A 18 -15.17 -7.42 17.42
N ILE A 19 -15.62 -6.82 16.31
CA ILE A 19 -14.85 -6.68 15.07
C ILE A 19 -14.50 -5.21 14.87
N ALA A 20 -13.21 -4.90 14.85
CA ALA A 20 -12.69 -3.58 14.55
C ALA A 20 -12.39 -3.44 13.05
N ILE A 21 -12.92 -2.40 12.43
CA ILE A 21 -12.54 -1.96 11.09
C ILE A 21 -11.51 -0.84 11.25
N ALA A 22 -10.25 -1.12 10.92
CA ALA A 22 -9.16 -0.17 11.08
C ALA A 22 -8.49 0.10 9.73
N LEU A 23 -8.83 1.25 9.14
CA LEU A 23 -8.39 1.66 7.81
C LEU A 23 -7.59 2.95 7.91
N ASN A 24 -6.58 3.10 7.04
CA ASN A 24 -5.77 4.31 7.02
C ASN A 24 -6.57 5.49 6.44
N PRO A 25 -6.80 6.59 7.19
CA PRO A 25 -7.69 7.68 6.81
C PRO A 25 -7.14 8.63 5.73
N GLY A 26 -5.98 8.36 5.14
CA GLY A 26 -5.37 9.23 4.14
C GLY A 26 -6.11 9.33 2.79
N LYS A 27 -7.28 8.71 2.61
CA LYS A 27 -8.04 8.70 1.35
C LYS A 27 -9.54 8.86 1.61
N ASP A 28 -10.29 9.19 0.57
CA ASP A 28 -11.75 9.15 0.56
C ASP A 28 -12.28 7.73 0.88
N LEU A 29 -12.37 7.43 2.18
CA LEU A 29 -12.85 6.16 2.71
C LEU A 29 -14.31 5.90 2.35
N THR A 30 -15.05 6.90 1.89
CA THR A 30 -16.46 6.77 1.51
C THR A 30 -16.63 5.70 0.43
N THR A 31 -15.76 5.68 -0.58
CA THR A 31 -15.83 4.69 -1.68
C THR A 31 -15.59 3.28 -1.14
N PHE A 32 -14.60 3.12 -0.26
CA PHE A 32 -14.32 1.85 0.38
C PHE A 32 -15.48 1.37 1.25
N TYR A 33 -15.98 2.23 2.14
CA TYR A 33 -17.09 1.89 3.03
C TYR A 33 -18.37 1.57 2.25
N LYS A 34 -18.66 2.27 1.16
CA LYS A 34 -19.77 1.93 0.25
C LYS A 34 -19.66 0.51 -0.27
N GLY A 35 -18.45 0.10 -0.67
CA GLY A 35 -18.16 -1.25 -1.12
C GLY A 35 -18.33 -2.30 -0.02
N LEU A 36 -17.83 -2.02 1.19
CA LEU A 36 -17.96 -2.93 2.34
C LEU A 36 -19.34 -2.92 3.00
N LEU A 37 -20.17 -1.92 2.74
CA LEU A 37 -21.40 -1.69 3.50
C LEU A 37 -22.32 -2.93 3.60
N PRO A 38 -22.57 -3.69 2.52
CA PRO A 38 -23.39 -4.91 2.62
C PRO A 38 -22.79 -5.94 3.57
N PHE A 39 -21.47 -6.14 3.52
CA PHE A 39 -20.75 -7.03 4.43
C PHE A 39 -20.87 -6.55 5.88
N LEU A 40 -20.65 -5.26 6.15
CA LEU A 40 -20.73 -4.69 7.50
C LEU A 40 -22.13 -4.81 8.10
N LYS A 41 -23.17 -4.54 7.31
CA LYS A 41 -24.57 -4.74 7.73
C LYS A 41 -24.87 -6.21 8.04
N GLY A 42 -24.34 -7.12 7.22
CA GLY A 42 -24.46 -8.56 7.44
C GLY A 42 -23.74 -9.04 8.71
N VAL A 43 -22.56 -8.49 9.00
CA VAL A 43 -21.82 -8.79 10.25
C VAL A 43 -22.63 -8.33 11.46
N SER A 44 -23.19 -7.12 11.41
CA SER A 44 -24.05 -6.61 12.49
C SER A 44 -25.32 -7.43 12.68
N SER A 45 -25.96 -7.89 11.59
CA SER A 45 -27.17 -8.72 11.67
C SER A 45 -26.91 -10.13 12.22
N LYS A 46 -25.67 -10.64 12.10
CA LYS A 46 -25.22 -11.87 12.78
C LYS A 46 -24.98 -11.69 14.29
N GLY A 47 -25.22 -10.50 14.84
CA GLY A 47 -25.11 -10.21 16.27
C GLY A 47 -23.72 -9.78 16.72
N TYR A 48 -22.77 -9.61 15.81
CA TYR A 48 -21.43 -9.10 16.13
C TYR A 48 -21.45 -7.59 16.33
N GLN A 49 -20.62 -7.11 17.25
CA GLN A 49 -20.41 -5.67 17.42
C GLN A 49 -19.31 -5.19 16.49
N ILE A 50 -19.57 -4.09 15.78
CA ILE A 50 -18.59 -3.46 14.91
C ILE A 50 -18.15 -2.15 15.55
N ILE A 51 -16.84 -1.93 15.57
CA ILE A 51 -16.25 -0.63 15.88
C ILE A 51 -15.40 -0.16 14.71
N PHE A 52 -15.36 1.14 14.46
CA PHE A 52 -14.51 1.75 13.45
C PHE A 52 -13.39 2.53 14.15
N LEU A 53 -12.15 2.23 13.81
CA LEU A 53 -10.97 2.89 14.35
C LEU A 53 -10.42 3.82 13.28
N THR A 54 -10.39 5.12 13.59
CA THR A 54 -9.93 6.17 12.68
C THR A 54 -8.78 6.94 13.29
N ILE A 55 -7.82 7.40 12.48
CA ILE A 55 -6.71 8.25 12.96
C ILE A 55 -7.12 9.73 12.95
N ASP A 56 -8.20 10.06 12.25
CA ASP A 56 -8.72 11.42 12.12
C ASP A 56 -10.25 11.39 12.09
N ASN A 57 -10.87 11.93 13.14
CA ASN A 57 -12.32 12.01 13.27
C ASN A 57 -12.98 12.92 12.23
N SER A 58 -12.24 13.82 11.58
CA SER A 58 -12.75 14.78 10.61
C SER A 58 -12.95 14.20 9.21
N CYS A 59 -12.63 12.92 8.99
CA CYS A 59 -12.77 12.31 7.67
C CYS A 59 -14.25 12.15 7.25
N ASN A 60 -14.54 12.46 5.98
CA ASN A 60 -15.89 12.32 5.39
C ASN A 60 -16.51 10.91 5.56
N GLY A 61 -15.65 9.89 5.68
CA GLY A 61 -16.06 8.51 5.94
C GLY A 61 -16.87 8.34 7.23
N ASN A 62 -16.56 9.11 8.28
CA ASN A 62 -17.27 9.01 9.56
C ASN A 62 -18.71 9.49 9.45
N THR A 63 -18.92 10.62 8.76
CA THR A 63 -20.27 11.13 8.49
C THR A 63 -21.07 10.13 7.64
N TYR A 64 -20.42 9.46 6.69
CA TYR A 64 -21.07 8.41 5.90
C TYR A 64 -21.48 7.21 6.77
N LEU A 65 -20.58 6.69 7.60
CA LEU A 65 -20.86 5.57 8.50
C LEU A 65 -22.01 5.87 9.49
N GLN A 66 -22.02 7.07 10.07
CA GLN A 66 -23.10 7.52 10.96
C GLN A 66 -24.46 7.55 10.23
N LYS A 67 -24.50 8.05 8.99
CA LYS A 67 -25.72 8.03 8.16
C LYS A 67 -26.22 6.62 7.87
N GLU A 68 -25.29 5.66 7.78
CA GLU A 68 -25.61 4.23 7.61
C GLU A 68 -25.94 3.51 8.93
N GLY A 69 -25.98 4.23 10.06
CA GLY A 69 -26.37 3.71 11.37
C GLY A 69 -25.22 3.17 12.23
N PHE A 70 -23.97 3.35 11.81
CA PHE A 70 -22.79 2.95 12.60
C PHE A 70 -22.32 4.09 13.50
N ASN A 71 -22.60 3.96 14.80
CA ASN A 71 -22.27 5.00 15.81
C ASN A 71 -20.99 4.73 16.59
N ASN A 72 -20.46 3.51 16.54
CA ASN A 72 -19.25 3.09 17.28
C ASN A 72 -17.99 3.46 16.48
N ILE A 73 -17.75 4.75 16.31
CA ILE A 73 -16.59 5.29 15.60
C ILE A 73 -15.68 5.96 16.62
N PHE A 74 -14.42 5.57 16.65
CA PHE A 74 -13.45 6.00 17.64
C PHE A 74 -12.18 6.50 16.97
N GLU A 75 -11.61 7.56 17.54
CA GLU A 75 -10.26 7.98 17.19
C GLU A 75 -9.28 7.07 17.94
N CYS A 76 -8.43 6.38 17.20
CA CYS A 76 -7.45 5.49 17.78
C CYS A 76 -6.25 5.43 16.83
N SER A 77 -5.10 5.84 17.33
CA SER A 77 -3.86 5.75 16.57
C SER A 77 -3.39 4.30 16.50
N PRO A 78 -2.68 3.87 15.45
CA PRO A 78 -2.32 2.47 15.33
C PRO A 78 -1.36 1.92 16.40
N ASP A 79 -0.61 2.80 17.07
CA ASP A 79 0.25 2.41 18.19
C ASP A 79 -0.56 2.03 19.44
N GLU A 80 -1.85 2.36 19.46
CA GLU A 80 -2.80 2.08 20.55
C GLU A 80 -3.53 0.74 20.39
N TYR A 81 -3.52 0.16 19.19
CA TYR A 81 -4.29 -1.05 18.90
C TYR A 81 -3.91 -2.24 19.79
N ASN A 82 -2.64 -2.34 20.19
CA ASN A 82 -2.18 -3.39 21.11
C ASN A 82 -2.87 -3.35 22.49
N GLY A 83 -3.46 -2.22 22.89
CA GLY A 83 -4.25 -2.08 24.12
C GLY A 83 -5.70 -2.51 23.99
N LEU A 84 -6.18 -2.85 22.79
CA LEU A 84 -7.56 -3.23 22.50
C LEU A 84 -7.76 -4.75 22.59
N ASP A 85 -7.32 -5.37 23.69
CA ASP A 85 -7.35 -6.83 23.90
C ASP A 85 -8.75 -7.46 23.89
N PHE A 86 -9.79 -6.64 24.05
CA PHE A 86 -11.19 -7.02 23.94
C PHE A 86 -11.69 -7.13 22.49
N VAL A 87 -10.90 -6.71 21.49
CA VAL A 87 -11.26 -6.85 20.07
C VAL A 87 -10.89 -8.26 19.60
N ASP A 88 -11.90 -9.03 19.20
CA ASP A 88 -11.68 -10.40 18.72
C ASP A 88 -11.07 -10.44 17.31
N CYS A 89 -11.43 -9.50 16.45
CA CYS A 89 -10.96 -9.45 15.08
C CYS A 89 -10.74 -8.03 14.58
N PHE A 90 -9.59 -7.77 13.96
CA PHE A 90 -9.32 -6.56 13.18
C PHE A 90 -9.44 -6.89 11.70
N ILE A 91 -10.21 -6.07 10.97
CA ILE A 91 -10.22 -6.05 9.51
C ILE A 91 -9.48 -4.79 9.06
N VAL A 92 -8.38 -4.99 8.33
CA VAL A 92 -7.44 -3.93 7.97
C VAL A 92 -7.04 -4.01 6.50
N TRP A 93 -6.52 -2.90 5.96
CA TRP A 93 -5.81 -2.94 4.67
C TRP A 93 -4.43 -3.58 4.80
N ASP A 94 -3.98 -4.24 3.74
CA ASP A 94 -2.66 -4.89 3.65
C ASP A 94 -1.51 -4.02 4.18
N TRP A 95 -1.40 -2.78 3.73
CA TRP A 95 -0.35 -1.85 4.15
C TRP A 95 -0.33 -1.52 5.64
N CYS A 96 -1.43 -1.72 6.34
CA CYS A 96 -1.57 -1.39 7.74
C CYS A 96 -0.90 -2.44 8.65
N THR A 97 -0.86 -3.69 8.22
CA THR A 97 -0.32 -4.82 9.02
C THR A 97 1.19 -4.76 9.27
N PHE A 98 1.89 -3.84 8.63
CA PHE A 98 3.35 -3.74 8.69
C PHE A 98 3.85 -2.76 9.75
N ALA A 99 3.04 -1.76 10.06
CA ALA A 99 3.46 -0.65 10.93
C ALA A 99 2.78 -0.67 12.29
N TRP A 100 1.80 -1.55 12.48
CA TRP A 100 0.88 -1.55 13.61
C TRP A 100 1.12 -2.78 14.49
N ASN A 101 0.87 -2.63 15.78
CA ASN A 101 0.93 -3.73 16.73
C ASN A 101 -0.49 -4.04 17.18
N PHE A 102 -0.89 -5.30 17.04
CA PHE A 102 -2.20 -5.75 17.46
C PHE A 102 -2.10 -6.67 18.69
N PRO A 103 -3.17 -6.79 19.49
CA PRO A 103 -3.17 -7.68 20.64
C PRO A 103 -2.94 -9.14 20.21
N GLU A 104 -2.19 -9.91 21.00
CA GLU A 104 -1.83 -11.29 20.64
C GLU A 104 -3.05 -12.19 20.42
N ASN A 105 -4.13 -11.96 21.15
CA ASN A 105 -5.34 -12.79 21.08
C ASN A 105 -6.27 -12.45 19.90
N SER A 106 -6.09 -11.30 19.26
CA SER A 106 -6.97 -10.84 18.18
C SER A 106 -6.64 -11.50 16.84
N LYS A 107 -7.66 -11.79 16.03
CA LYS A 107 -7.47 -12.22 14.63
C LYS A 107 -7.26 -11.01 13.76
N ILE A 108 -6.29 -11.07 12.86
CA ILE A 108 -6.03 -9.95 11.94
C ILE A 108 -6.34 -10.41 10.53
N VAL A 109 -7.43 -9.89 9.98
CA VAL A 109 -7.93 -10.15 8.64
C VAL A 109 -7.51 -9.00 7.73
N THR A 110 -6.75 -9.34 6.72
CA THR A 110 -6.16 -8.37 5.82
C THR A 110 -6.87 -8.39 4.49
N LEU A 111 -7.41 -7.22 4.11
CA LEU A 111 -7.93 -6.96 2.78
C LEU A 111 -6.81 -6.39 1.91
N GLN A 112 -6.52 -7.04 0.79
CA GLN A 112 -5.62 -6.48 -0.22
C GLN A 112 -6.20 -5.16 -0.75
N HIS A 113 -5.39 -4.15 -1.06
CA HIS A 113 -5.90 -2.86 -1.57
C HIS A 113 -6.09 -2.84 -3.12
N TYR A 114 -5.47 -3.77 -3.88
CA TYR A 114 -5.63 -3.87 -5.34
C TYR A 114 -5.31 -5.27 -5.89
N PHE A 115 -5.82 -5.61 -7.08
CA PHE A 115 -5.62 -6.91 -7.74
C PHE A 115 -4.19 -7.22 -8.18
N ASN A 116 -3.37 -6.20 -8.48
CA ASN A 116 -1.98 -6.37 -8.90
C ASN A 116 -1.05 -5.45 -8.10
N PHE A 117 -0.42 -6.02 -7.07
CA PHE A 117 0.88 -5.53 -6.61
C PHE A 117 1.95 -6.23 -7.45
N SER A 118 2.76 -5.45 -8.16
CA SER A 118 3.84 -5.95 -9.00
C SER A 118 4.85 -6.75 -8.15
N SER A 119 4.75 -8.07 -8.25
CA SER A 119 5.60 -9.14 -7.71
C SER A 119 5.48 -9.49 -6.20
N PRO A 120 5.50 -10.79 -5.82
CA PRO A 120 5.65 -11.28 -4.45
C PRO A 120 7.13 -11.25 -4.04
N ALA A 121 8.01 -11.29 -5.04
CA ALA A 121 9.28 -10.60 -5.13
C ALA A 121 9.30 -9.23 -4.44
N ASP A 122 8.17 -8.51 -4.39
CA ASP A 122 8.00 -7.26 -3.66
C ASP A 122 7.07 -7.44 -2.44
N PHE A 123 6.05 -8.29 -2.45
CA PHE A 123 5.20 -8.49 -1.26
C PHE A 123 5.92 -9.23 -0.10
N VAL A 124 6.61 -10.32 -0.38
CA VAL A 124 7.38 -11.06 0.62
C VAL A 124 8.75 -10.40 0.86
N SER A 125 9.38 -9.80 -0.16
CA SER A 125 10.66 -9.07 0.04
C SER A 125 10.52 -7.71 0.71
N ARG A 126 9.47 -6.92 0.38
CA ARG A 126 9.25 -5.61 1.00
C ARG A 126 8.50 -5.73 2.32
N PHE A 127 7.75 -6.82 2.54
CA PHE A 127 6.82 -6.92 3.66
C PHE A 127 6.90 -8.20 4.49
N GLY A 128 7.84 -9.10 4.19
CA GLY A 128 8.17 -10.24 5.05
C GLY A 128 8.64 -9.80 6.44
N TYR A 129 9.22 -8.60 6.59
CA TYR A 129 9.58 -8.04 7.89
C TYR A 129 8.32 -7.63 8.68
N ARG A 130 7.76 -8.56 9.48
CA ARG A 130 6.73 -8.34 10.52
C ARG A 130 5.27 -8.11 10.08
N ALA A 131 4.83 -8.64 8.94
CA ALA A 131 3.39 -8.67 8.65
C ALA A 131 2.62 -9.38 9.80
N ASP A 132 1.77 -8.63 10.51
CA ASP A 132 1.00 -9.12 11.65
C ASP A 132 -0.41 -9.49 11.20
N TYR A 133 -0.53 -10.52 10.36
CA TYR A 133 -1.83 -11.02 9.90
C TYR A 133 -2.07 -12.49 10.26
N SER A 134 -3.33 -12.82 10.53
CA SER A 134 -3.82 -14.19 10.70
C SER A 134 -4.47 -14.72 9.42
N PHE A 135 -5.14 -13.85 8.68
CA PHE A 135 -5.87 -14.19 7.46
C PHE A 135 -5.58 -13.14 6.39
N LEU A 136 -5.24 -13.57 5.19
CA LEU A 136 -5.00 -12.70 4.05
C LEU A 136 -6.01 -13.02 2.96
N ILE A 137 -6.89 -12.05 2.69
CA ILE A 137 -7.91 -12.17 1.65
C ILE A 137 -7.31 -11.77 0.32
N ARG A 138 -7.37 -12.70 -0.65
CA ARG A 138 -6.95 -12.45 -2.03
C ARG A 138 -8.15 -12.34 -2.95
N GLY A 139 -8.17 -11.22 -3.66
CA GLY A 139 -9.15 -10.95 -4.70
C GLY A 139 -8.87 -11.74 -5.98
N SER A 140 -7.61 -11.77 -6.40
CA SER A 140 -7.19 -12.42 -7.63
C SER A 140 -6.85 -13.90 -7.41
N LYS A 141 -7.43 -14.80 -8.21
CA LYS A 141 -7.05 -16.22 -8.26
C LYS A 141 -5.60 -16.40 -8.72
N LYS A 142 -5.15 -15.54 -9.63
CA LYS A 142 -3.76 -15.55 -10.10
C LYS A 142 -2.78 -15.21 -8.98
N GLU A 143 -3.07 -14.16 -8.20
CA GLU A 143 -2.22 -13.80 -7.05
C GLU A 143 -2.34 -14.82 -5.93
N TYR A 144 -3.54 -15.35 -5.64
CA TYR A 144 -3.71 -16.45 -4.68
C TYR A 144 -2.85 -17.67 -5.04
N ALA A 145 -2.94 -18.16 -6.27
CA ALA A 145 -2.16 -19.32 -6.73
C ALA A 145 -0.65 -19.07 -6.71
N LYS A 146 -0.24 -17.81 -6.85
CA LYS A 146 1.16 -17.40 -6.83
C LYS A 146 1.69 -17.30 -5.40
N ASP A 147 0.95 -16.68 -4.49
CA ASP A 147 1.31 -16.68 -3.07
C ASP A 147 1.39 -18.09 -2.48
N LEU A 148 0.51 -19.00 -2.92
CA LEU A 148 0.62 -20.42 -2.56
C LEU A 148 1.99 -20.99 -2.96
N ARG A 149 2.38 -20.83 -4.23
CA ARG A 149 3.69 -21.28 -4.72
C ARG A 149 4.85 -20.62 -3.97
N ASP A 150 4.73 -19.34 -3.63
CA ASP A 150 5.78 -18.61 -2.92
C ASP A 150 5.89 -19.07 -1.46
N ILE A 151 4.76 -19.33 -0.79
CA ILE A 151 4.75 -19.93 0.55
C ILE A 151 5.37 -21.32 0.54
N GLU A 152 5.01 -22.16 -0.42
CA GLU A 152 5.60 -23.48 -0.60
C GLU A 152 7.11 -23.40 -0.89
N THR A 153 7.50 -22.50 -1.81
CA THR A 153 8.90 -22.30 -2.19
C THR A 153 9.72 -21.81 -1.01
N ALA A 154 9.25 -20.80 -0.27
CA ALA A 154 10.02 -20.28 0.86
C ALA A 154 9.81 -21.02 2.18
N ALA A 155 8.91 -22.01 2.24
CA ALA A 155 9.00 -23.10 3.21
C ALA A 155 10.17 -24.04 2.91
N SER A 156 10.62 -24.13 1.64
CA SER A 156 11.76 -24.94 1.20
C SER A 156 13.10 -24.19 1.21
N THR A 157 13.09 -22.85 1.15
CA THR A 157 14.30 -22.01 1.24
C THR A 157 14.51 -21.45 2.65
N THR A 158 15.75 -21.21 3.07
CA THR A 158 16.11 -20.71 4.41
C THR A 158 15.68 -19.27 4.74
N PHE A 159 14.91 -18.62 3.86
CA PHE A 159 14.48 -17.20 3.90
C PHE A 159 13.22 -17.03 3.01
N PRO A 160 12.20 -16.16 3.25
CA PRO A 160 11.99 -15.08 4.25
C PRO A 160 10.80 -15.29 5.21
N PHE A 161 10.17 -16.48 5.28
CA PHE A 161 9.01 -16.72 6.15
C PHE A 161 9.30 -16.66 7.65
N LYS A 162 10.55 -16.43 8.05
CA LYS A 162 10.99 -16.37 9.46
C LYS A 162 10.42 -15.20 10.27
N MET A 163 9.54 -14.38 9.68
CA MET A 163 9.26 -13.02 10.16
C MET A 163 7.77 -12.66 10.24
N LEU A 164 6.87 -13.60 9.95
CA LEU A 164 5.46 -13.41 10.32
C LEU A 164 5.33 -13.46 11.85
N LYS A 165 4.40 -12.71 12.43
CA LYS A 165 4.15 -12.80 13.89
C LYS A 165 3.23 -13.97 14.26
N ARG A 166 2.46 -14.47 13.30
CA ARG A 166 1.36 -15.44 13.51
C ARG A 166 1.41 -16.57 12.49
N ASN A 167 0.76 -17.68 12.82
CA ASN A 167 0.30 -18.61 11.80
C ASN A 167 -0.69 -17.90 10.89
N GLY A 168 -0.70 -18.25 9.61
CA GLY A 168 -1.47 -17.54 8.62
C GLY A 168 -2.36 -18.43 7.79
N CYS A 169 -3.29 -17.78 7.12
CA CYS A 169 -4.25 -18.41 6.23
C CYS A 169 -4.46 -17.54 5.00
N LEU A 170 -4.38 -18.12 3.80
CA LEU A 170 -4.80 -17.47 2.58
C LEU A 170 -6.26 -17.82 2.29
N ILE A 171 -7.06 -16.80 2.04
CA ILE A 171 -8.48 -16.92 1.72
C ILE A 171 -8.68 -16.45 0.27
N PRO A 172 -9.19 -17.29 -0.64
CA PRO A 172 -9.61 -16.86 -1.97
C PRO A 172 -10.96 -16.13 -1.87
N GLY A 173 -11.00 -15.02 -1.14
CA GLY A 173 -12.26 -14.39 -0.71
C GLY A 173 -12.83 -13.38 -1.68
N GLY A 174 -12.07 -12.97 -2.69
CA GLY A 174 -12.50 -11.93 -3.62
C GLY A 174 -12.22 -10.51 -3.09
N TYR A 175 -12.94 -9.54 -3.63
CA TYR A 175 -12.76 -8.12 -3.31
C TYR A 175 -14.11 -7.49 -3.00
N PRO A 176 -14.54 -7.47 -1.72
CA PRO A 176 -15.86 -6.96 -1.34
C PRO A 176 -16.17 -5.55 -1.86
N GLU A 177 -15.18 -4.69 -2.04
CA GLU A 177 -15.44 -3.36 -2.61
C GLU A 177 -15.88 -3.40 -4.08
N THR A 178 -15.46 -4.41 -4.86
CA THR A 178 -15.91 -4.53 -6.27
C THR A 178 -17.35 -5.00 -6.37
N ASP A 179 -17.90 -5.67 -5.36
CA ASP A 179 -19.31 -6.06 -5.33
C ASP A 179 -20.22 -4.82 -5.39
N GLY A 180 -19.92 -3.80 -4.58
CA GLY A 180 -20.66 -2.54 -4.58
C GLY A 180 -20.54 -1.76 -5.88
N LEU A 181 -19.35 -1.78 -6.50
CA LEU A 181 -19.13 -1.19 -7.83
C LEU A 181 -19.94 -1.90 -8.91
N PHE A 182 -19.90 -3.23 -8.93
CA PHE A 182 -20.64 -4.08 -9.86
C PHE A 182 -22.15 -3.84 -9.79
N ASN A 183 -22.71 -3.88 -8.57
CA ASN A 183 -24.15 -3.68 -8.37
C ASN A 183 -24.62 -2.31 -8.85
N ASN A 184 -23.82 -1.26 -8.65
CA ASN A 184 -24.17 0.10 -9.06
C ASN A 184 -23.96 0.36 -10.56
N TYR A 185 -22.96 -0.28 -11.19
CA TYR A 185 -22.70 -0.15 -12.63
C TYR A 185 -23.89 -0.63 -13.47
N HIS A 186 -24.50 -1.76 -13.09
CA HIS A 186 -25.63 -2.33 -13.82
C HIS A 186 -26.95 -1.56 -13.67
N GLN A 187 -27.00 -0.54 -12.81
CA GLN A 187 -28.17 0.31 -12.62
C GLN A 187 -28.14 1.59 -13.46
N SER A 188 -26.97 2.00 -13.99
CA SER A 188 -26.85 3.19 -14.84
C SER A 188 -27.03 2.85 -16.32
N GLN A 189 -27.84 3.64 -17.03
CA GLN A 189 -28.20 3.38 -18.43
C GLN A 189 -27.56 4.33 -19.45
N ASP A 190 -26.83 5.37 -19.03
CA ASP A 190 -26.30 6.37 -19.96
C ASP A 190 -24.76 6.41 -19.94
N ASN A 191 -24.19 5.49 -20.71
CA ASN A 191 -22.74 5.33 -20.81
C ASN A 191 -22.29 5.96 -22.12
N LYS A 192 -21.84 7.21 -22.12
CA LYS A 192 -21.21 7.85 -23.30
C LYS A 192 -19.93 8.59 -22.94
N CYS A 193 -19.13 8.03 -22.04
CA CYS A 193 -17.87 8.66 -21.63
C CYS A 193 -16.66 7.80 -21.96
N ILE A 194 -15.60 8.45 -22.45
CA ILE A 194 -14.24 7.89 -22.48
C ILE A 194 -13.47 8.56 -21.36
N THR A 195 -12.90 7.77 -20.45
CA THR A 195 -12.20 8.28 -19.28
C THR A 195 -10.70 8.03 -19.39
N PHE A 196 -9.92 9.10 -19.29
CA PHE A 196 -8.49 9.05 -19.09
C PHE A 196 -8.18 9.29 -17.61
N CYS A 197 -7.77 8.24 -16.91
CA CYS A 197 -7.49 8.28 -15.47
C CYS A 197 -6.01 7.96 -15.21
N THR A 198 -5.28 8.85 -14.55
CA THR A 198 -3.83 8.66 -14.33
C THR A 198 -3.50 8.31 -12.88
N THR A 199 -2.39 7.60 -12.69
CA THR A 199 -1.69 7.55 -11.41
C THR A 199 -1.01 8.89 -11.11
N GLY A 200 -0.83 9.19 -9.83
CA GLY A 200 -0.19 10.45 -9.42
C GLY A 200 1.23 10.53 -9.95
N ALA A 201 1.66 11.72 -10.36
CA ALA A 201 2.94 11.94 -11.03
C ALA A 201 4.15 11.41 -10.26
N ALA A 202 4.07 11.34 -8.92
CA ALA A 202 5.10 10.75 -8.06
C ALA A 202 5.46 9.28 -8.40
N ASN A 203 4.61 8.56 -9.15
CA ASN A 203 4.84 7.17 -9.53
C ASN A 203 5.21 6.99 -11.02
N ASN A 204 5.01 8.01 -11.85
CA ASN A 204 5.22 7.93 -13.29
C ASN A 204 5.50 9.33 -13.85
N ASP A 205 6.75 9.78 -13.71
CA ASP A 205 7.18 11.17 -13.91
C ASP A 205 6.91 11.76 -15.31
N ARG A 206 6.43 10.96 -16.28
CA ARG A 206 6.34 11.38 -17.69
C ARG A 206 4.99 11.25 -18.36
N LEU A 207 4.11 10.30 -17.97
CA LEU A 207 2.90 10.08 -18.77
C LEU A 207 2.02 11.34 -18.86
N LEU A 208 1.66 11.89 -17.70
CA LEU A 208 0.75 13.02 -17.66
C LEU A 208 1.42 14.31 -18.18
N PRO A 209 2.66 14.67 -17.77
CA PRO A 209 3.36 15.83 -18.31
C PRO A 209 3.63 15.77 -19.82
N ASP A 210 4.07 14.62 -20.36
CA ASP A 210 4.58 14.55 -21.74
C ASP A 210 3.48 14.18 -22.76
N TYR A 211 2.43 13.48 -22.31
CA TYR A 211 1.43 12.88 -23.19
C TYR A 211 -0.01 13.22 -22.84
N GLY A 212 -0.31 13.75 -21.64
CA GLY A 212 -1.68 13.99 -21.20
C GLY A 212 -2.50 14.86 -22.16
N ALA A 213 -1.95 16.02 -22.53
CA ALA A 213 -2.61 16.92 -23.49
C ALA A 213 -2.77 16.29 -24.88
N LYS A 214 -1.79 15.51 -25.33
CA LYS A 214 -1.84 14.83 -26.65
C LYS A 214 -2.94 13.77 -26.67
N ILE A 215 -3.02 12.94 -25.63
CA ILE A 215 -4.09 11.94 -25.47
C ILE A 215 -5.45 12.63 -25.54
N ILE A 216 -5.66 13.68 -24.73
CA ILE A 216 -6.94 14.38 -24.67
C ILE A 216 -7.31 15.01 -26.02
N SER A 217 -6.37 15.66 -26.71
CA SER A 217 -6.60 16.21 -28.06
C SER A 217 -7.09 15.14 -29.04
N HIS A 218 -6.39 13.99 -29.10
CA HIS A 218 -6.75 12.90 -30.01
C HIS A 218 -8.12 12.31 -29.69
N LEU A 219 -8.49 12.25 -28.41
CA LEU A 219 -9.82 11.77 -27.99
C LEU A 219 -10.92 12.74 -28.40
N LEU A 220 -10.74 14.04 -28.16
CA LEU A 220 -11.72 15.07 -28.52
C LEU A 220 -11.93 15.14 -30.03
N GLU A 221 -10.86 15.03 -30.82
CA GLU A 221 -10.92 15.04 -32.29
C GLU A 221 -11.57 13.77 -32.85
N SER A 222 -11.27 12.60 -32.28
CA SER A 222 -11.70 11.31 -32.84
C SER A 222 -13.08 10.84 -32.37
N PHE A 223 -13.57 11.36 -31.24
CA PHE A 223 -14.81 10.94 -30.58
C PHE A 223 -15.67 12.14 -30.14
N PRO A 224 -16.05 13.05 -31.07
CA PRO A 224 -16.81 14.26 -30.74
C PRO A 224 -18.20 13.98 -30.12
N GLU A 225 -18.74 12.78 -30.31
CA GLU A 225 -20.02 12.31 -29.78
C GLU A 225 -19.94 11.77 -28.34
N TYR A 226 -18.72 11.63 -27.79
CA TYR A 226 -18.48 11.16 -26.43
C TYR A 226 -18.04 12.29 -25.51
N THR A 227 -18.42 12.19 -24.24
CA THR A 227 -17.81 12.99 -23.18
C THR A 227 -16.42 12.45 -22.85
N ILE A 228 -15.40 13.27 -22.97
CA ILE A 228 -14.03 12.94 -22.59
C ILE A 228 -13.80 13.40 -21.15
N ILE A 229 -13.61 12.43 -20.25
CA ILE A 229 -13.36 12.71 -18.83
C ILE A 229 -11.86 12.58 -18.58
N PHE A 230 -11.21 13.66 -18.18
CA PHE A 230 -9.88 13.63 -17.61
C PHE A 230 -9.97 13.55 -16.09
N ARG A 231 -9.39 12.49 -15.52
CA ARG A 231 -9.39 12.23 -14.08
C ARG A 231 -7.95 12.16 -13.55
N PRO A 232 -7.37 13.31 -13.15
CA PRO A 232 -6.08 13.31 -12.47
C PRO A 232 -6.18 12.66 -11.08
N THR A 233 -5.05 12.22 -10.54
CA THR A 233 -4.99 11.85 -9.12
C THR A 233 -5.25 13.10 -8.26
N PRO A 234 -5.98 13.02 -7.13
CA PRO A 234 -6.29 14.20 -6.31
C PRO A 234 -5.07 15.01 -5.87
N SER A 235 -3.92 14.37 -5.61
CA SER A 235 -2.66 15.04 -5.28
C SER A 235 -2.11 15.92 -6.41
N ASP A 236 -2.47 15.61 -7.66
CA ASP A 236 -1.93 16.28 -8.84
C ASP A 236 -2.81 17.45 -9.27
N ARG A 237 -3.98 17.63 -8.64
CA ARG A 237 -4.95 18.67 -9.02
C ARG A 237 -4.32 20.06 -9.15
N GLU A 238 -3.44 20.39 -8.21
CA GLU A 238 -2.83 21.72 -8.15
C GLU A 238 -1.61 21.88 -9.05
N MET A 239 -1.16 20.81 -9.70
CA MET A 239 0.03 20.80 -10.55
C MET A 239 -0.23 21.57 -11.85
N GLU A 240 0.81 22.25 -12.33
CA GLU A 240 0.72 23.15 -13.49
C GLU A 240 0.23 22.44 -14.76
N TYR A 241 0.68 21.21 -15.00
CA TYR A 241 0.25 20.44 -16.17
C TYR A 241 -1.24 20.07 -16.13
N VAL A 242 -1.83 19.80 -14.95
CA VAL A 242 -3.28 19.55 -14.82
C VAL A 242 -4.06 20.82 -15.10
N LYS A 243 -3.66 21.93 -14.49
CA LYS A 243 -4.28 23.25 -14.72
C LYS A 243 -4.18 23.68 -16.18
N SER A 244 -3.05 23.39 -16.84
CA SER A 244 -2.84 23.67 -18.26
C SER A 244 -3.78 22.86 -19.15
N ILE A 245 -3.92 21.56 -18.89
CA ILE A 245 -4.89 20.69 -19.57
C ILE A 245 -6.32 21.21 -19.38
N GLU A 246 -6.72 21.50 -18.13
CA GLU A 246 -8.06 22.01 -17.82
C GLU A 246 -8.35 23.32 -18.54
N LYS A 247 -7.40 24.27 -18.52
CA LYS A 247 -7.53 25.55 -19.21
C LYS A 247 -7.62 25.38 -20.73
N THR A 248 -6.79 24.50 -21.30
CA THR A 248 -6.68 24.31 -22.76
C THR A 248 -7.91 23.62 -23.32
N PHE A 249 -8.39 22.57 -22.66
CA PHE A 249 -9.48 21.73 -23.17
C PHE A 249 -10.85 22.06 -22.54
N GLY A 250 -10.90 22.89 -21.50
CA GLY A 250 -12.16 23.34 -20.87
C GLY A 250 -13.11 24.11 -21.79
N VAL A 251 -12.62 24.58 -22.94
CA VAL A 251 -13.44 25.23 -23.98
C VAL A 251 -14.30 24.25 -24.79
N PHE A 252 -13.97 22.95 -24.76
CA PHE A 252 -14.72 21.93 -25.50
C PHE A 252 -15.91 21.46 -24.66
N GLY A 253 -17.13 21.59 -25.19
CA GLY A 253 -18.36 21.24 -24.47
C GLY A 253 -18.50 19.76 -24.10
N ASN A 254 -17.71 18.87 -24.72
CA ASN A 254 -17.64 17.45 -24.41
C ASN A 254 -16.43 17.07 -23.56
N PHE A 255 -15.66 18.03 -23.02
CA PHE A 255 -14.55 17.76 -22.10
C PHE A 255 -14.95 18.02 -20.64
N GLN A 256 -14.53 17.15 -19.73
CA GLN A 256 -14.73 17.32 -18.29
C GLN A 256 -13.50 16.91 -17.49
N VAL A 257 -13.15 17.71 -16.47
CA VAL A 257 -12.24 17.26 -15.40
C VAL A 257 -13.07 16.71 -14.24
N ASP A 258 -12.75 15.49 -13.78
CA ASP A 258 -13.46 14.81 -12.70
C ASP A 258 -12.50 14.45 -11.57
N ILE A 259 -12.73 15.04 -10.39
CA ILE A 259 -12.02 14.76 -9.13
C ILE A 259 -12.97 14.24 -8.05
N GLY A 260 -14.22 13.93 -8.43
CA GLY A 260 -15.28 13.55 -7.52
C GLY A 260 -15.24 12.05 -7.18
N ASP A 261 -16.41 11.49 -6.89
CA ASP A 261 -16.57 10.07 -6.58
C ASP A 261 -16.17 9.18 -7.76
N LEU A 262 -15.12 8.37 -7.58
CA LEU A 262 -14.59 7.47 -8.60
C LEU A 262 -15.65 6.50 -9.13
N GLN A 263 -16.55 6.03 -8.26
CA GLN A 263 -17.61 5.10 -8.65
C GLN A 263 -18.55 5.74 -9.68
N LYS A 264 -18.88 7.03 -9.50
CA LYS A 264 -19.72 7.74 -10.48
C LYS A 264 -19.02 7.87 -11.83
N THR A 265 -17.71 8.09 -11.83
CA THR A 265 -16.92 8.11 -13.07
C THR A 265 -16.99 6.74 -13.75
N ILE A 266 -16.63 5.66 -13.04
CA ILE A 266 -16.64 4.28 -13.58
C ILE A 266 -18.01 3.92 -14.16
N ASN A 267 -19.10 4.29 -13.48
CA ASN A 267 -20.46 3.95 -13.89
C ASN A 267 -20.87 4.51 -15.26
N ARG A 268 -20.28 5.64 -15.70
CA ARG A 268 -20.56 6.25 -17.01
C ARG A 268 -19.47 5.99 -18.06
N THR A 269 -18.36 5.39 -17.67
CA THR A 269 -17.20 5.12 -18.53
C THR A 269 -17.46 3.92 -19.43
N GLN A 270 -17.45 4.13 -20.75
CA GLN A 270 -17.42 3.06 -21.75
C GLN A 270 -16.03 2.60 -22.11
N ILE A 271 -15.02 3.44 -21.90
CA ILE A 271 -13.61 3.12 -22.19
C ILE A 271 -12.75 3.75 -21.12
N LEU A 272 -11.97 2.95 -20.42
CA LEU A 272 -10.97 3.43 -19.48
C LEU A 272 -9.57 3.36 -20.10
N ILE A 273 -8.91 4.51 -20.14
CA ILE A 273 -7.50 4.67 -20.50
C ILE A 273 -6.76 5.02 -19.21
N SER A 274 -5.74 4.26 -18.85
CA SER A 274 -5.02 4.48 -17.59
C SER A 274 -3.60 3.95 -17.61
N ASP A 275 -2.75 4.46 -16.73
CA ASP A 275 -1.48 3.84 -16.33
C ASP A 275 -1.55 3.19 -14.95
N SER A 276 -2.72 3.22 -14.28
CA SER A 276 -2.91 2.57 -12.99
C SER A 276 -3.13 1.08 -13.15
N THR A 277 -2.28 0.27 -12.54
CA THR A 277 -2.42 -1.20 -12.58
C THR A 277 -3.65 -1.69 -11.84
N GLY A 278 -4.00 -1.10 -10.69
CA GLY A 278 -5.12 -1.56 -9.87
C GLY A 278 -6.49 -1.12 -10.41
N LEU A 279 -6.66 0.16 -10.71
CA LEU A 279 -7.96 0.71 -11.12
C LEU A 279 -8.45 0.11 -12.44
N LYS A 280 -7.54 -0.09 -13.41
CA LYS A 280 -7.90 -0.62 -14.73
C LYS A 280 -8.51 -2.03 -14.64
N GLU A 281 -8.02 -2.84 -13.72
CA GLU A 281 -8.51 -4.21 -13.50
C GLU A 281 -9.86 -4.20 -12.81
N VAL A 282 -10.02 -3.36 -11.77
CA VAL A 282 -11.33 -3.13 -11.11
C VAL A 282 -12.37 -2.71 -12.14
N PHE A 283 -12.06 -1.74 -13.00
CA PHE A 283 -12.95 -1.30 -14.07
C PHE A 283 -13.33 -2.45 -15.00
N ALA A 284 -12.35 -3.18 -15.51
CA ALA A 284 -12.59 -4.23 -16.49
C ALA A 284 -13.43 -5.38 -15.94
N ILE A 285 -13.20 -5.75 -14.69
CA ILE A 285 -13.98 -6.73 -13.95
C ILE A 285 -15.43 -6.25 -13.76
N VAL A 286 -15.60 -5.03 -13.24
CA VAL A 286 -16.91 -4.47 -12.89
C VAL A 286 -17.80 -4.25 -14.13
N THR A 287 -17.19 -3.83 -15.23
CA THR A 287 -17.92 -3.40 -16.44
C THR A 287 -17.98 -4.47 -17.53
N SER A 288 -17.14 -5.52 -17.43
CA SER A 288 -16.84 -6.46 -18.50
C SER A 288 -16.30 -5.81 -19.79
N ILE A 289 -15.77 -4.58 -19.69
CA ILE A 289 -15.19 -3.82 -20.80
C ILE A 289 -13.66 -3.85 -20.70
N PRO A 290 -12.93 -4.16 -21.79
CA PRO A 290 -11.48 -4.07 -21.81
C PRO A 290 -10.96 -2.67 -21.48
N TYR A 291 -9.93 -2.58 -20.62
CA TYR A 291 -9.20 -1.33 -20.41
C TYR A 291 -8.12 -1.10 -21.48
N ILE A 292 -7.60 0.12 -21.56
CA ILE A 292 -6.37 0.47 -22.29
C ILE A 292 -5.30 0.96 -21.29
N TYR A 293 -4.21 0.22 -21.18
CA TYR A 293 -3.07 0.52 -20.33
C TYR A 293 -1.97 1.25 -21.12
N CYS A 294 -1.65 2.48 -20.72
CA CYS A 294 -0.61 3.28 -21.35
C CYS A 294 0.74 3.04 -20.68
N ASP A 295 1.69 2.48 -21.42
CA ASP A 295 3.08 2.32 -20.98
C ASP A 295 4.02 2.88 -22.05
N PHE A 296 4.22 4.20 -22.01
CA PHE A 296 5.05 4.92 -22.97
C PHE A 296 6.53 4.95 -22.58
N SER A 297 6.97 4.02 -21.72
CA SER A 297 8.38 3.89 -21.34
C SER A 297 9.24 3.25 -22.44
N SER A 298 8.61 2.57 -23.41
CA SER A 298 9.30 1.88 -24.50
C SER A 298 9.33 2.70 -25.79
N GLU A 299 10.48 2.71 -26.46
CA GLU A 299 10.61 3.28 -27.81
C GLU A 299 9.87 2.46 -28.88
N LYS A 300 9.64 1.16 -28.63
CA LYS A 300 8.95 0.27 -29.56
C LYS A 300 7.45 0.54 -29.51
N LYS A 301 6.84 0.79 -30.66
CA LYS A 301 5.38 0.92 -30.81
C LYS A 301 4.72 -0.46 -30.97
N TYR A 302 3.92 -0.89 -30.00
CA TYR A 302 3.15 -2.13 -30.10
C TYR A 302 1.83 -2.05 -29.32
N VAL A 303 0.97 -3.03 -29.58
CA VAL A 303 -0.23 -3.35 -28.80
C VAL A 303 -0.07 -4.78 -28.29
N GLN A 304 -0.21 -4.97 -26.99
CA GLN A 304 -0.18 -6.28 -26.36
C GLN A 304 -1.54 -6.56 -25.72
N LYS A 305 -2.15 -7.71 -26.05
CA LYS A 305 -3.34 -8.17 -25.35
C LYS A 305 -2.96 -8.60 -23.94
N GLU A 306 -3.66 -8.07 -22.96
CA GLU A 306 -3.59 -8.45 -21.55
C GLU A 306 -4.78 -9.35 -21.20
N HIS A 307 -4.82 -9.89 -19.97
CA HIS A 307 -5.92 -10.76 -19.53
C HIS A 307 -7.29 -10.06 -19.57
N LEU A 308 -7.35 -8.79 -19.15
CA LEU A 308 -8.58 -7.99 -19.02
C LEU A 308 -8.57 -6.73 -19.89
N GLY A 309 -7.65 -6.62 -20.85
CA GLY A 309 -7.49 -5.36 -21.57
C GLY A 309 -6.35 -5.41 -22.56
N TYR A 310 -5.79 -4.24 -22.82
CA TYR A 310 -4.72 -4.05 -23.79
C TYR A 310 -3.68 -3.11 -23.22
N LYS A 311 -2.41 -3.39 -23.49
CA LYS A 311 -1.29 -2.50 -23.23
C LYS A 311 -0.86 -1.85 -24.54
N ILE A 312 -0.70 -0.53 -24.52
CA ILE A 312 -0.20 0.26 -25.64
C ILE A 312 1.06 1.01 -25.23
N THR A 313 2.00 1.13 -26.16
CA THR A 313 3.24 1.91 -25.97
C THR A 313 3.31 3.16 -26.84
N SER A 314 2.24 3.47 -27.57
CA SER A 314 2.14 4.66 -28.41
C SER A 314 0.70 5.14 -28.56
N ILE A 315 0.51 6.46 -28.61
CA ILE A 315 -0.79 7.11 -28.84
C ILE A 315 -1.39 6.70 -30.20
N ASP A 316 -0.57 6.44 -31.21
CA ASP A 316 -1.02 6.07 -32.57
C ASP A 316 -1.90 4.81 -32.56
N ASN A 317 -1.63 3.90 -31.63
CA ASN A 317 -2.38 2.64 -31.47
C ASN A 317 -3.68 2.80 -30.65
N MET A 318 -3.86 3.93 -29.98
CA MET A 318 -4.96 4.15 -29.05
C MET A 318 -6.31 4.24 -29.77
N ILE A 319 -6.42 5.09 -30.79
CA ILE A 319 -7.70 5.37 -31.47
C ILE A 319 -8.27 4.13 -32.18
N PRO A 320 -7.48 3.35 -32.97
CA PRO A 320 -7.99 2.12 -33.58
C PRO A 320 -8.51 1.13 -32.55
N LEU A 321 -7.82 1.02 -31.41
CA LEU A 321 -8.20 0.11 -30.33
C LEU A 321 -9.48 0.55 -29.62
N ILE A 322 -9.65 1.85 -29.34
CA ILE A 322 -10.89 2.39 -28.78
C ILE A 322 -12.07 2.05 -29.69
N LYS A 323 -11.94 2.30 -31.01
CA LYS A 323 -12.98 1.97 -31.99
C LYS A 323 -13.31 0.47 -31.99
N GLN A 324 -12.30 -0.39 -31.88
CA GLN A 324 -12.51 -1.82 -31.77
C GLN A 324 -13.32 -2.19 -30.52
N ILE A 325 -13.00 -1.61 -29.35
CA ILE A 325 -13.70 -1.89 -28.09
C ILE A 325 -15.15 -1.37 -28.16
N LEU A 326 -15.36 -0.16 -28.65
CA LEU A 326 -16.69 0.43 -28.84
C LEU A 326 -17.57 -0.39 -29.81
N ASN A 327 -16.96 -1.10 -30.77
CA ASN A 327 -17.65 -2.02 -31.67
C ASN A 327 -18.05 -3.37 -31.02
N GLY A 328 -17.96 -3.49 -29.70
CA GLY A 328 -18.54 -4.61 -28.95
C GLY A 328 -17.56 -5.65 -28.45
N VAL A 329 -16.25 -5.37 -28.40
CA VAL A 329 -15.32 -6.26 -27.69
C VAL A 329 -15.63 -6.20 -26.20
N LYS A 330 -15.96 -7.35 -25.62
CA LYS A 330 -16.22 -7.54 -24.20
C LYS A 330 -15.30 -8.61 -23.63
N ILE A 331 -15.06 -8.53 -22.32
CA ILE A 331 -14.41 -9.59 -21.57
C ILE A 331 -15.47 -10.66 -21.29
N SER A 332 -15.14 -11.92 -21.51
CA SER A 332 -16.07 -13.00 -21.21
C SER A 332 -16.19 -13.19 -19.69
N LYS A 333 -17.33 -13.73 -19.25
CA LYS A 333 -17.55 -14.05 -17.84
C LYS A 333 -16.49 -15.02 -17.32
N GLU A 334 -16.12 -16.01 -18.13
CA GLU A 334 -15.06 -16.98 -17.80
C GLU A 334 -13.70 -16.29 -17.61
N GLY A 335 -13.42 -15.24 -18.40
CA GLY A 335 -12.22 -14.42 -18.25
C GLY A 335 -12.18 -13.71 -16.90
N ILE A 336 -13.31 -13.15 -16.44
CA ILE A 336 -13.44 -12.52 -15.12
C ILE A 336 -13.37 -13.57 -14.01
N ASP A 337 -14.12 -14.66 -14.12
CA ASP A 337 -14.18 -15.74 -13.12
C ASP A 337 -12.82 -16.46 -12.98
N SER A 338 -12.02 -16.52 -14.04
CA SER A 338 -10.64 -17.03 -13.98
C SER A 338 -9.68 -16.08 -13.25
N TYR A 339 -10.02 -14.79 -13.20
CA TYR A 339 -9.19 -13.75 -12.61
C TYR A 339 -9.54 -13.47 -11.15
N GLN A 340 -10.82 -13.28 -10.83
CA GLN A 340 -11.30 -12.91 -9.50
C GLN A 340 -12.00 -14.09 -8.81
N ALA A 341 -11.73 -14.26 -7.51
CA ALA A 341 -12.50 -15.16 -6.66
C ALA A 341 -13.79 -14.48 -6.19
N ASN A 342 -14.90 -15.22 -6.14
CA ASN A 342 -16.19 -14.76 -5.60
C ASN A 342 -16.66 -13.39 -6.14
N PHE A 343 -16.50 -13.14 -7.43
CA PHE A 343 -16.89 -11.86 -8.02
C PHE A 343 -18.40 -11.61 -7.87
N GLY A 344 -18.78 -10.43 -7.37
CA GLY A 344 -20.17 -10.05 -7.12
C GLY A 344 -20.75 -10.60 -5.82
N CYS A 345 -20.01 -11.45 -5.10
CA CYS A 345 -20.43 -12.06 -3.84
C CYS A 345 -19.29 -12.17 -2.82
N SER A 346 -18.21 -11.40 -2.99
CA SER A 346 -17.02 -11.46 -2.13
C SER A 346 -17.35 -11.12 -0.68
N GLY A 347 -18.17 -10.08 -0.46
CA GLY A 347 -18.67 -9.70 0.87
C GLY A 347 -19.54 -10.77 1.51
N ASN A 348 -20.44 -11.39 0.73
CA ASN A 348 -21.30 -12.47 1.22
C ASN A 348 -20.49 -13.72 1.56
N TYR A 349 -19.52 -14.09 0.73
CA TYR A 349 -18.60 -15.20 0.99
C TYR A 349 -17.85 -14.99 2.32
N LEU A 350 -17.30 -13.80 2.55
CA LEU A 350 -16.62 -13.51 3.80
C LEU A 350 -17.58 -13.53 4.99
N LEU A 351 -18.79 -13.00 4.82
CA LEU A 351 -19.83 -13.01 5.86
C LEU A 351 -20.24 -14.44 6.24
N GLU A 352 -20.50 -15.30 5.26
CA GLU A 352 -20.90 -16.69 5.47
C GLU A 352 -19.83 -17.47 6.22
N ASN A 353 -18.55 -17.17 5.97
CA ASN A 353 -17.41 -17.88 6.53
C ASN A 353 -16.74 -17.18 7.71
N ILE A 354 -17.28 -16.05 8.20
CA ILE A 354 -16.65 -15.26 9.28
C ILE A 354 -16.49 -16.06 10.59
N SER A 355 -17.37 -17.03 10.86
CA SER A 355 -17.28 -17.88 12.04
C SER A 355 -16.02 -18.76 12.02
N TYR A 356 -15.52 -19.17 10.84
CA TYR A 356 -14.25 -19.90 10.76
C TYR A 356 -13.08 -19.07 11.30
N ILE A 357 -13.11 -17.77 11.04
CA ILE A 357 -12.10 -16.82 11.53
C ILE A 357 -12.24 -16.60 13.04
N LEU A 358 -13.45 -16.28 13.50
CA LEU A 358 -13.70 -15.89 14.90
C LEU A 358 -13.62 -17.06 15.89
N GLU A 359 -13.90 -18.27 15.43
CA GLU A 359 -13.95 -19.48 16.27
C GLU A 359 -12.71 -20.38 16.08
N ASP A 360 -11.68 -19.90 15.37
CA ASP A 360 -10.46 -20.67 15.06
C ASP A 360 -10.72 -22.03 14.37
N LYS A 361 -11.78 -22.11 13.56
CA LYS A 361 -12.09 -23.31 12.77
C LYS A 361 -11.36 -23.26 11.43
N LYS A 362 -10.91 -24.44 10.97
CA LYS A 362 -10.35 -24.57 9.63
C LYS A 362 -11.45 -24.71 8.58
N HIS A 363 -11.46 -23.81 7.61
CA HIS A 363 -12.29 -23.92 6.41
C HIS A 363 -11.64 -24.91 5.43
N PRO A 364 -12.40 -25.82 4.79
CA PRO A 364 -11.83 -26.89 3.97
C PRO A 364 -11.12 -26.40 2.70
N GLU A 365 -11.51 -25.25 2.15
CA GLU A 365 -10.94 -24.69 0.91
C GLU A 365 -9.83 -23.66 1.13
N TRP A 366 -9.56 -23.28 2.38
CA TRP A 366 -8.54 -22.26 2.67
C TRP A 366 -7.18 -22.91 2.86
N PHE A 367 -6.14 -22.17 2.50
CA PHE A 367 -4.78 -22.63 2.69
C PHE A 367 -4.21 -22.11 4.00
N TYR A 368 -3.84 -23.02 4.89
CA TYR A 368 -3.24 -22.70 6.18
C TYR A 368 -1.75 -23.02 6.16
N TYR A 369 -0.95 -22.14 6.75
CA TYR A 369 0.48 -22.36 6.91
C TYR A 369 0.93 -21.96 8.31
N GLU A 370 1.90 -22.71 8.81
CA GLU A 370 2.47 -22.51 10.14
C GLU A 370 3.74 -21.66 10.05
N ASN A 371 3.88 -20.75 10.99
CA ASN A 371 5.11 -20.02 11.19
C ASN A 371 6.08 -20.88 12.00
N LYS A 372 6.94 -21.62 11.30
CA LYS A 372 7.94 -22.53 11.92
C LYS A 372 9.10 -21.81 12.61
N CYS A 373 9.14 -20.47 12.64
CA CYS A 373 10.31 -19.70 13.07
C CYS A 373 10.13 -18.92 14.38
N ARG A 374 9.00 -19.04 15.07
CA ARG A 374 8.74 -18.32 16.33
C ARG A 374 9.75 -18.67 17.44
N ASP A 375 10.33 -19.86 17.39
CA ASP A 375 11.15 -20.41 18.49
C ASP A 375 12.67 -20.29 18.27
N GLU A 376 13.13 -19.94 17.06
CA GLU A 376 14.57 -19.84 16.77
C GLU A 376 15.05 -18.39 16.73
N LYS A 377 15.62 -17.87 17.83
CA LYS A 377 16.39 -16.61 17.88
C LYS A 377 17.73 -16.69 17.10
N LYS A 378 17.76 -17.33 15.94
CA LYS A 378 18.97 -17.37 15.10
C LYS A 378 19.05 -16.07 14.30
N ALA A 379 20.24 -15.45 14.31
CA ALA A 379 20.53 -14.25 13.52
C ALA A 379 20.15 -14.49 12.05
N ILE A 380 19.36 -13.58 11.50
CA ILE A 380 18.88 -13.62 10.12
C ILE A 380 19.96 -12.97 9.25
N ASN A 381 20.65 -13.77 8.43
CA ASN A 381 21.53 -13.24 7.38
C ASN A 381 20.67 -12.78 6.21
N VAL A 382 20.47 -11.47 6.06
CA VAL A 382 19.84 -10.89 4.86
C VAL A 382 20.76 -11.15 3.66
N PRO A 383 20.32 -11.88 2.61
CA PRO A 383 21.17 -12.14 1.45
C PRO A 383 21.54 -10.84 0.73
N GLU A 384 22.77 -10.75 0.22
CA GLU A 384 23.27 -9.52 -0.42
C GLU A 384 22.43 -9.08 -1.63
N ASP A 385 21.80 -10.03 -2.32
CA ASP A 385 20.97 -9.78 -3.50
C ASP A 385 19.67 -8.99 -3.20
N TYR A 386 19.30 -8.84 -1.92
CA TYR A 386 18.12 -8.08 -1.50
C TYR A 386 18.40 -6.60 -1.20
N PHE A 387 19.67 -6.19 -1.08
CA PHE A 387 20.04 -4.78 -0.85
C PHE A 387 19.46 -3.79 -1.87
N PRO A 388 19.41 -4.09 -3.18
CA PRO A 388 18.82 -3.18 -4.17
C PRO A 388 17.33 -2.87 -3.94
N TYR A 389 16.56 -3.82 -3.39
CA TYR A 389 15.12 -3.62 -3.13
C TYR A 389 14.90 -2.67 -1.95
N ILE A 390 15.68 -2.85 -0.89
CA ILE A 390 15.62 -2.00 0.31
C ILE A 390 16.12 -0.58 -0.02
N GLN A 391 17.14 -0.47 -0.88
CA GLN A 391 17.60 0.82 -1.41
C GLN A 391 16.51 1.56 -2.20
N ARG A 392 15.82 0.85 -3.12
CA ARG A 392 14.71 1.43 -3.88
C ARG A 392 13.59 1.94 -2.96
N PHE A 393 13.39 1.29 -1.82
CA PHE A 393 12.37 1.66 -0.85
C PHE A 393 12.74 2.89 -0.01
N ILE A 394 13.97 2.92 0.50
CA ILE A 394 14.51 4.06 1.25
C ILE A 394 14.55 5.33 0.39
N GLY A 395 14.84 5.20 -0.90
CA GLY A 395 14.89 6.31 -1.85
C GLY A 395 13.52 6.86 -2.28
N ASN A 396 12.40 6.21 -1.94
CA ASN A 396 11.07 6.69 -2.33
C ASN A 396 10.45 7.56 -1.21
N PRO A 397 10.23 8.87 -1.44
CA PRO A 397 9.68 9.77 -0.42
C PRO A 397 8.32 9.33 0.13
N SER A 398 7.49 8.68 -0.69
CA SER A 398 6.15 8.21 -0.31
C SER A 398 6.20 7.11 0.76
N PHE A 399 7.34 6.46 0.92
CA PHE A 399 7.55 5.39 1.89
C PHE A 399 8.46 5.79 3.04
N ARG A 400 8.87 7.06 3.14
CA ARG A 400 9.88 7.50 4.12
C ARG A 400 9.56 7.09 5.56
N SER A 401 8.33 7.25 6.03
CA SER A 401 7.93 6.85 7.39
C SER A 401 8.03 5.33 7.62
N LEU A 402 7.69 4.53 6.60
CA LEU A 402 7.83 3.08 6.64
C LEU A 402 9.30 2.66 6.56
N SER A 403 10.10 3.31 5.71
CA SER A 403 11.55 3.12 5.61
C SER A 403 12.25 3.41 6.95
N LEU A 404 11.88 4.50 7.62
CA LEU A 404 12.37 4.84 8.96
C LEU A 404 12.04 3.76 9.98
N LYS A 405 10.79 3.28 10.00
CA LYS A 405 10.39 2.18 10.88
C LYS A 405 11.16 0.90 10.57
N ILE A 406 11.36 0.54 9.29
CA ILE A 406 12.15 -0.63 8.88
C ILE A 406 13.59 -0.52 9.39
N VAL A 407 14.22 0.66 9.25
CA VAL A 407 15.57 0.92 9.79
C VAL A 407 15.57 0.77 11.31
N ASP A 408 14.64 1.40 12.02
CA ASP A 408 14.52 1.31 13.47
C ASP A 408 14.35 -0.13 13.96
N PHE A 409 13.59 -0.95 13.24
CA PHE A 409 13.41 -2.35 13.55
C PHE A 409 14.68 -3.16 13.31
N ALA A 410 15.33 -2.97 12.16
CA ALA A 410 16.58 -3.64 11.87
C ALA A 410 17.66 -3.32 12.92
N LEU A 411 17.65 -2.10 13.46
CA LEU A 411 18.53 -1.68 14.55
C LEU A 411 18.22 -2.35 15.89
N GLN A 412 16.94 -2.58 16.20
CA GLN A 412 16.52 -3.21 17.45
C GLN A 412 16.80 -4.71 17.44
N ASP A 413 16.48 -5.38 16.34
CA ASP A 413 16.52 -6.85 16.26
C ASP A 413 17.85 -7.38 15.73
N PHE A 414 18.59 -6.59 14.94
CA PHE A 414 19.84 -7.01 14.27
C PHE A 414 20.95 -5.95 14.36
N PRO A 415 21.33 -5.51 15.56
CA PRO A 415 22.27 -4.40 15.76
C PRO A 415 23.66 -4.61 15.15
N ASP A 416 24.05 -5.87 14.90
CA ASP A 416 25.37 -6.26 14.38
C ASP A 416 25.36 -6.72 12.91
N SER A 417 24.23 -6.60 12.21
CA SER A 417 24.11 -7.11 10.83
C SER A 417 24.80 -6.22 9.78
N ALA A 418 25.45 -6.85 8.79
CA ALA A 418 26.03 -6.18 7.61
C ALA A 418 24.99 -5.34 6.82
N PHE A 419 23.70 -5.60 7.06
CA PHE A 419 22.55 -4.82 6.63
C PHE A 419 22.71 -3.31 6.93
N LEU A 420 23.19 -2.96 8.12
CA LEU A 420 23.41 -1.57 8.55
C LEU A 420 24.61 -0.93 7.86
N LEU A 421 25.63 -1.72 7.51
CA LEU A 421 26.78 -1.29 6.70
C LEU A 421 26.40 -1.07 5.22
N GLY A 422 25.44 -1.82 4.69
CA GLY A 422 24.89 -1.65 3.34
C GLY A 422 24.03 -0.39 3.21
N ILE A 423 23.14 -0.14 4.17
CA ILE A 423 22.35 1.12 4.27
C ILE A 423 23.28 2.34 4.39
N LYS A 424 24.37 2.19 5.16
CA LYS A 424 25.41 3.20 5.41
C LYS A 424 26.23 3.61 4.18
N SER A 425 26.40 2.76 3.17
CA SER A 425 27.21 3.08 1.98
C SER A 425 26.45 3.80 0.86
N LYS A 426 25.11 3.85 0.92
CA LYS A 426 24.28 4.34 -0.19
C LYS A 426 23.04 5.16 0.20
N LEU A 427 22.86 5.53 1.47
CA LEU A 427 22.00 6.64 1.93
C LEU A 427 22.54 8.01 1.47
N HIS A 428 22.98 8.10 0.23
CA HIS A 428 23.26 9.37 -0.44
C HIS A 428 21.97 9.74 -1.15
N PHE A 429 21.25 10.80 -0.75
CA PHE A 429 20.80 11.86 -1.67
C PHE A 429 19.76 12.86 -1.09
N TYR A 430 19.32 12.82 0.19
CA TYR A 430 18.32 13.82 0.65
C TYR A 430 18.51 14.38 2.07
N ARG A 431 18.22 15.69 2.24
CA ARG A 431 18.23 16.49 3.49
C ARG A 431 17.46 15.89 4.69
N GLY A 432 16.65 14.86 4.48
CA GLY A 432 15.87 14.18 5.51
C GLY A 432 16.64 13.13 6.36
N GLU A 433 17.92 12.90 6.04
CA GLU A 433 18.75 11.82 6.60
C GLU A 433 19.35 12.11 7.99
N PHE A 434 19.20 13.34 8.50
CA PHE A 434 19.79 13.75 9.77
C PHE A 434 19.16 13.06 10.99
N GLU A 435 17.84 12.89 10.99
CA GLU A 435 17.11 12.23 12.09
C GLU A 435 17.45 10.73 12.18
N ILE A 436 17.68 10.09 11.03
CA ILE A 436 18.10 8.67 10.94
C ILE A 436 19.51 8.51 11.50
N ALA A 437 20.43 9.39 11.09
CA ALA A 437 21.80 9.39 11.56
C ALA A 437 21.87 9.63 13.08
N GLN A 438 21.07 10.55 13.62
CA GLN A 438 20.97 10.79 15.07
C GLN A 438 20.44 9.58 15.83
N LEU A 439 19.35 8.97 15.36
CA LEU A 439 18.76 7.81 16.01
C LEU A 439 19.74 6.63 16.02
N TYR A 440 20.48 6.44 14.92
CA TYR A 440 21.52 5.43 14.80
C TYR A 440 22.71 5.69 15.73
N LEU A 441 23.26 6.92 15.74
CA LEU A 441 24.36 7.30 16.63
C LEU A 441 23.99 7.08 18.10
N SER A 442 22.74 7.34 18.49
CA SER A 442 22.27 7.12 19.86
C SER A 442 22.23 5.64 20.28
N LYS A 443 22.16 4.70 19.32
CA LYS A 443 21.98 3.25 19.53
C LYS A 443 23.17 2.38 19.08
N ALA A 444 24.10 2.93 18.31
CA ALA A 444 25.25 2.23 17.75
C ALA A 444 26.34 1.86 18.77
N ASN A 445 26.99 0.72 18.58
CA ASN A 445 28.24 0.37 19.27
C ASN A 445 29.45 1.14 18.70
N ALA A 446 30.60 1.11 19.38
CA ALA A 446 31.79 1.92 19.07
C ALA A 446 32.34 1.74 17.65
N ILE A 447 32.30 0.52 17.14
CA ILE A 447 32.82 0.15 15.82
C ILE A 447 31.95 0.79 14.73
N SER A 448 30.63 0.80 14.95
CA SER A 448 29.65 1.40 14.05
C SER A 448 29.83 2.93 13.91
N VAL A 449 30.03 3.66 15.02
CA VAL A 449 30.27 5.13 15.02
C VAL A 449 31.54 5.49 14.25
N PHE A 450 32.62 4.74 14.43
CA PHE A 450 33.91 5.01 13.79
C PHE A 450 33.87 4.81 12.27
N GLU A 451 33.28 3.71 11.81
CA GLU A 451 33.11 3.46 10.38
C GLU A 451 32.11 4.46 9.76
N THR A 452 31.13 4.97 10.53
CA THR A 452 30.19 6.01 10.05
C THR A 452 30.91 7.33 9.82
N ALA A 453 31.83 7.69 10.72
CA ALA A 453 32.64 8.88 10.57
C ALA A 453 33.59 8.81 9.36
N LYS A 454 34.19 7.64 9.07
CA LYS A 454 34.96 7.39 7.83
C LYS A 454 34.13 7.55 6.57
N THR A 455 32.92 7.00 6.55
CA THR A 455 32.02 7.16 5.40
C THR A 455 31.66 8.62 5.19
N ILE A 456 31.37 9.38 6.26
CA ILE A 456 31.06 10.81 6.21
C ILE A 456 32.24 11.64 5.67
N GLU A 457 33.48 11.29 5.98
CA GLU A 457 34.67 12.04 5.49
C GLU A 457 34.78 12.02 3.96
N ASN A 458 34.38 10.92 3.32
CA ASN A 458 34.40 10.75 1.88
C ASN A 458 33.22 11.45 1.16
N ILE A 459 32.31 12.07 1.92
CA ILE A 459 31.18 12.84 1.38
C ILE A 459 31.55 14.33 1.46
N GLN A 460 31.36 15.07 0.36
CA GLN A 460 31.35 16.53 0.40
C GLN A 460 30.04 16.99 1.06
N TYR A 461 30.03 17.07 2.38
CA TYR A 461 28.98 17.76 3.13
C TYR A 461 29.36 19.25 3.25
N ASP A 462 28.60 20.13 2.60
CA ASP A 462 28.77 21.59 2.74
C ASP A 462 28.13 22.15 4.04
N ASP A 463 27.41 21.31 4.79
CA ASP A 463 26.73 21.71 6.03
C ASP A 463 27.59 21.44 7.28
N LYS A 464 28.29 22.48 7.72
CA LYS A 464 29.16 22.45 8.91
C LYS A 464 28.42 22.16 10.21
N GLU A 465 27.13 22.48 10.32
CA GLU A 465 26.37 22.29 11.56
C GLU A 465 26.01 20.82 11.79
N VAL A 466 25.72 20.09 10.70
CA VAL A 466 25.52 18.64 10.74
C VAL A 466 26.77 17.92 11.25
N LEU A 467 27.95 18.31 10.72
CA LEU A 467 29.24 17.74 11.14
C LEU A 467 29.56 18.03 12.62
N LYS A 468 29.30 19.26 13.09
CA LYS A 468 29.45 19.64 14.50
C LYS A 468 28.58 18.79 15.41
N GLN A 469 27.33 18.54 15.03
CA GLN A 469 26.40 17.78 15.86
C GLN A 469 26.75 16.29 15.93
N ILE A 470 27.17 15.69 14.81
CA ILE A 470 27.67 14.30 14.78
C ILE A 470 28.89 14.13 15.69
N LEU A 471 29.83 15.08 15.64
CA LEU A 471 30.99 15.09 16.54
C LEU A 471 30.57 15.22 18.01
N ARG A 472 29.66 16.15 18.33
CA ARG A 472 29.17 16.35 19.71
C ARG A 472 28.52 15.08 20.28
N GLU A 473 27.64 14.43 19.52
CA GLU A 473 26.99 13.19 19.98
C GLU A 473 27.99 12.04 20.14
N SER A 474 28.95 11.93 19.21
CA SER A 474 30.03 10.94 19.30
C SER A 474 30.86 11.14 20.58
N PHE A 475 31.26 12.38 20.90
CA PHE A 475 31.98 12.70 22.14
C PHE A 475 31.12 12.49 23.39
N ASN A 476 29.82 12.80 23.34
CA ASN A 476 28.90 12.55 24.45
C ASN A 476 28.79 11.06 24.78
N LEU A 477 28.75 10.19 23.76
CA LEU A 477 28.71 8.74 23.94
C LEU A 477 30.02 8.17 24.50
N ILE A 478 31.16 8.71 24.06
CA ILE A 478 32.48 8.41 24.63
C ILE A 478 32.52 8.81 26.11
N ARG A 479 32.12 10.05 26.43
CA ARG A 479 32.14 10.60 27.79
C ARG A 479 31.24 9.82 28.75
N LYS A 480 30.08 9.35 28.28
CA LYS A 480 29.15 8.53 29.07
C LYS A 480 29.64 7.08 29.29
N GLY A 481 30.83 6.72 28.82
CA GLY A 481 31.41 5.38 28.98
C GLY A 481 30.64 4.29 28.24
N LYS A 482 29.71 4.66 27.35
CA LYS A 482 28.93 3.73 26.52
C LYS A 482 29.77 3.14 25.38
N LEU A 483 30.93 3.73 25.10
CA LEU A 483 31.87 3.31 24.08
C LEU A 483 33.20 2.87 24.71
N LYS A 484 33.19 1.75 25.43
CA LYS A 484 34.35 1.25 26.19
C LYS A 484 35.56 0.83 25.33
N SER A 485 35.39 0.68 24.01
CA SER A 485 36.40 0.16 23.10
C SER A 485 36.75 1.10 21.93
N PHE A 486 36.64 2.41 22.11
CA PHE A 486 37.20 3.32 21.11
C PHE A 486 38.73 3.25 21.19
N SER A 487 39.36 2.68 20.16
CA SER A 487 40.83 2.69 20.10
C SER A 487 41.32 4.14 20.08
N LYS A 488 42.45 4.42 20.73
CA LYS A 488 43.12 5.73 20.66
C LYS A 488 43.30 6.22 19.22
N LYS A 489 43.47 5.29 18.27
CA LYS A 489 43.49 5.55 16.82
C LYS A 489 42.18 6.14 16.30
N ALA A 490 41.02 5.67 16.76
CA ALA A 490 39.72 6.13 16.29
C ALA A 490 39.37 7.53 16.80
N ILE A 491 39.71 7.82 18.06
CA ILE A 491 39.59 9.18 18.63
C ILE A 491 40.53 10.14 17.90
N ASN A 492 41.80 9.76 17.73
CA ASN A 492 42.76 10.59 17.00
C ASN A 492 42.32 10.85 15.56
N TRP A 493 41.75 9.85 14.89
CA TRP A 493 41.25 9.98 13.53
C TRP A 493 40.04 10.94 13.45
N LEU A 494 39.05 10.83 14.36
CA LEU A 494 37.91 11.75 14.44
C LEU A 494 38.37 13.20 14.64
N THR A 495 39.30 13.41 15.58
CA THR A 495 39.82 14.73 15.92
C THR A 495 40.73 15.30 14.82
N GLN A 496 41.50 14.48 14.11
CA GLN A 496 42.42 14.98 13.07
C GLN A 496 41.74 15.23 11.73
N ARG A 497 40.63 14.55 11.41
CA ARG A 497 40.07 14.59 10.05
C ARG A 497 38.75 15.34 9.94
N LEU A 498 37.87 15.24 10.94
CA LEU A 498 36.58 15.93 10.94
C LEU A 498 36.64 17.30 11.61
N TRP A 499 37.50 17.49 12.62
CA TRP A 499 37.66 18.78 13.30
C TRP A 499 38.19 19.89 12.39
N HIS A 500 39.02 19.56 11.39
CA HIS A 500 39.51 20.55 10.42
C HIS A 500 38.49 20.92 9.34
N LYS A 501 37.42 20.14 9.16
CA LYS A 501 36.34 20.40 8.20
C LYS A 501 35.21 21.27 8.80
N VAL A 502 35.01 21.18 10.10
CA VAL A 502 34.16 22.09 10.91
C VAL A 502 34.84 23.45 11.01
#